data_AF-A0A7X5C8Z1-F1
#
_entry.id   AF-A0A7X5C8Z1-F1
#
_cell.length_a   1.000
_cell.length_b   1.000
_cell.length_c   1.000
_cell.angle_alpha   90.00
_cell.angle_beta   90.00
_cell.angle_gamma   90.00
#
_symmetry.space_group_name_H-M   'P 1'
#
loop_
_entity.id
_entity.type
_entity.pdbx_description
1 polymer ?
#
loop_
_entity_poly.entity_id
_entity_poly.type
_entity_poly.pdbx_seq_one_letter_code
_entity_poly.pdbx_strand_id
1 'polypeptide(L)'
;MFPVIICISSSFFIILHRLFVLQIINGEKYAEDFEFKITRTVREHNTRGNIYDCNGEVLTYNELVYTLTMVVEGTYALERKRQLAINSVIYHVTGKLNENGDQINNELKIETGAEGNYVYTVTGKELARFKADIFGKANPKDMTSEQRNMSANEMINFLSGNRKFALYGAGKSLYSEEELQEYGLPKEYTREEVLTIVGIRYMLSVNSYKKYVPITLARNVSDNTVAYVLV
;
A
#
# COMPACT_ATOMS: atom_id res chain seq x y z
N MET A 1 -22.23 -2.15 -58.70
CA MET A 1 -22.21 -1.08 -57.67
C MET A 1 -23.38 -1.16 -56.69
N PHE A 2 -24.63 -1.17 -57.14
CA PHE A 2 -25.81 -1.22 -56.25
C PHE A 2 -25.85 -2.33 -55.17
N PRO A 3 -25.50 -3.61 -55.43
CA PRO A 3 -25.58 -4.64 -54.38
C PRO A 3 -24.55 -4.44 -53.26
N VAL A 4 -23.37 -3.90 -53.57
CA VAL A 4 -22.32 -3.61 -52.58
C VAL A 4 -22.75 -2.46 -51.67
N ILE A 5 -23.39 -1.44 -52.23
CA ILE A 5 -23.92 -0.30 -51.46
C ILE A 5 -25.00 -0.78 -50.48
N ILE A 6 -25.88 -1.68 -50.90
CA ILE A 6 -26.94 -2.24 -50.04
C ILE A 6 -26.33 -3.04 -48.88
N CYS A 7 -25.30 -3.87 -49.12
CA CYS A 7 -24.63 -4.62 -48.06
C CYS A 7 -23.88 -3.71 -47.07
N ILE A 8 -23.28 -2.62 -47.53
CA ILE A 8 -22.61 -1.65 -46.65
C ILE A 8 -23.64 -0.89 -45.81
N SER A 9 -24.75 -0.45 -46.42
CA SER A 9 -25.82 0.25 -45.72
C SER A 9 -26.50 -0.63 -44.66
N SER A 10 -26.73 -1.92 -44.95
CA SER A 10 -27.30 -2.84 -43.96
C SER A 10 -26.35 -3.08 -42.78
N SER A 11 -25.04 -3.17 -43.04
CA SER A 11 -24.03 -3.28 -41.99
C SER A 11 -23.98 -2.02 -41.11
N PHE A 12 -24.06 -0.84 -41.72
CA PHE A 12 -24.14 0.43 -40.98
C PHE A 12 -25.40 0.53 -40.12
N PHE A 13 -26.54 0.07 -40.63
CA PHE A 13 -27.79 0.05 -39.88
C PHE A 13 -27.71 -0.84 -38.65
N ILE A 14 -27.09 -2.03 -38.76
CA ILE A 14 -26.87 -2.93 -37.63
C ILE A 14 -26.00 -2.27 -36.56
N ILE A 15 -24.94 -1.55 -36.97
CA ILE A 15 -24.06 -0.83 -36.05
C ILE A 15 -24.80 0.33 -35.38
N LEU A 16 -25.57 1.13 -36.13
CA LEU A 16 -26.37 2.23 -35.59
C LEU A 16 -27.43 1.75 -34.60
N HIS A 17 -28.14 0.67 -34.92
CA HIS A 17 -29.09 0.06 -34.00
C HIS A 17 -28.39 -0.41 -32.72
N ARG A 18 -27.23 -1.04 -32.83
CA ARG A 18 -26.45 -1.48 -31.66
C ARG A 18 -25.95 -0.29 -30.83
N LEU A 19 -25.54 0.81 -31.47
CA LEU A 19 -25.14 2.04 -30.80
C LEU A 19 -26.33 2.65 -30.04
N PHE A 20 -27.51 2.70 -30.65
CA PHE A 20 -28.74 3.19 -30.02
C PHE A 20 -29.11 2.36 -28.80
N VAL A 21 -29.04 1.03 -28.88
CA VAL A 21 -29.28 0.14 -27.73
C VAL A 21 -28.26 0.38 -26.62
N LEU A 22 -26.98 0.56 -26.94
CA LEU A 22 -25.94 0.76 -25.94
C LEU A 22 -26.02 2.15 -25.29
N GLN A 23 -26.27 3.21 -26.06
CA GLN A 23 -26.20 4.59 -25.59
C GLN A 23 -27.54 5.11 -25.05
N ILE A 24 -28.66 4.77 -25.69
CA ILE A 24 -29.98 5.31 -25.31
C ILE A 24 -30.73 4.34 -24.40
N ILE A 25 -30.80 3.05 -24.76
CA ILE A 25 -31.58 2.07 -23.98
C ILE A 25 -30.84 1.66 -22.71
N ASN A 26 -29.54 1.37 -22.82
CA ASN A 26 -28.72 0.89 -21.70
C ASN A 26 -27.75 1.94 -21.15
N GLY A 27 -27.78 3.17 -21.68
CA GLY A 27 -26.80 4.21 -21.32
C GLY A 27 -26.80 4.54 -19.84
N GLU A 28 -27.99 4.72 -19.25
CA GLU A 28 -28.16 5.01 -17.83
C GLU A 28 -27.62 3.88 -16.95
N LYS A 29 -27.99 2.63 -17.25
CA LYS A 29 -27.44 1.45 -16.56
C LYS A 29 -25.93 1.37 -16.65
N TYR A 30 -25.33 1.62 -17.82
CA TYR A 30 -23.87 1.60 -17.97
C TYR A 30 -23.19 2.78 -17.27
N ALA A 31 -23.84 3.93 -17.19
CA ALA A 31 -23.35 5.09 -16.44
C ALA A 31 -23.39 4.82 -14.93
N GLU A 32 -24.47 4.23 -14.42
CA GLU A 32 -24.63 3.85 -13.02
C GLU A 32 -23.69 2.70 -12.64
N ASP A 33 -23.59 1.65 -13.47
CA ASP A 33 -22.61 0.56 -13.30
C ASP A 33 -21.16 1.10 -13.36
N PHE A 34 -20.91 2.15 -14.15
CA PHE A 34 -19.62 2.82 -14.19
C PHE A 34 -19.39 3.64 -12.93
N GLU A 35 -20.38 4.40 -12.46
CA GLU A 35 -20.36 5.15 -11.22
C GLU A 35 -20.09 4.23 -10.04
N PHE A 36 -20.78 3.10 -9.91
CA PHE A 36 -20.50 2.09 -8.89
C PHE A 36 -19.11 1.45 -9.03
N LYS A 37 -18.56 1.35 -10.25
CA LYS A 37 -17.18 0.86 -10.47
C LYS A 37 -16.12 1.89 -10.09
N ILE A 38 -16.40 3.19 -10.21
CA ILE A 38 -15.44 4.26 -9.87
C ILE A 38 -15.61 4.78 -8.45
N THR A 39 -16.80 4.64 -7.86
CA THR A 39 -17.12 5.10 -6.52
C THR A 39 -16.42 4.22 -5.50
N ARG A 40 -15.53 4.84 -4.73
CA ARG A 40 -14.76 4.18 -3.68
C ARG A 40 -15.40 4.52 -2.35
N THR A 41 -16.04 3.54 -1.72
CA THR A 41 -16.61 3.74 -0.38
C THR A 41 -15.53 3.50 0.66
N VAL A 42 -15.14 4.55 1.40
CA VAL A 42 -14.36 4.42 2.63
C VAL A 42 -15.35 4.50 3.80
N ARG A 43 -15.30 3.53 4.72
CA ARG A 43 -16.19 3.51 5.89
C ARG A 43 -15.56 4.30 7.02
N GLU A 44 -16.21 5.37 7.43
CA GLU A 44 -15.91 6.05 8.69
C GLU A 44 -16.62 5.35 9.86
N HIS A 45 -15.99 5.34 11.02
CA HIS A 45 -16.54 4.70 12.21
C HIS A 45 -17.31 5.73 13.03
N ASN A 46 -18.51 5.36 13.50
CA ASN A 46 -19.30 6.21 14.41
C ASN A 46 -18.66 6.27 15.80
N THR A 47 -18.89 7.36 16.53
CA THR A 47 -18.55 7.48 17.96
C THR A 47 -19.45 6.58 18.81
N ARG A 48 -18.91 6.02 19.90
CA ARG A 48 -19.67 5.17 20.83
C ARG A 48 -20.24 6.01 21.97
N GLY A 49 -21.29 5.53 22.65
CA GLY A 49 -21.74 6.15 23.89
C GLY A 49 -20.70 5.97 25.01
N ASN A 50 -20.63 6.92 25.94
CA ASN A 50 -19.81 6.77 27.15
C ASN A 50 -20.41 5.69 28.05
N ILE A 51 -19.55 4.93 28.75
CA ILE A 51 -19.96 3.92 29.72
C ILE A 51 -19.71 4.48 31.12
N TYR A 52 -20.73 4.43 31.97
CA TYR A 52 -20.69 4.89 33.36
C TYR A 52 -20.88 3.71 34.31
N ASP A 53 -20.33 3.81 35.52
CA ASP A 53 -20.64 2.90 36.62
C ASP A 53 -22.04 3.18 37.19
N CYS A 54 -22.46 2.40 38.19
CA CYS A 54 -23.75 2.59 38.87
C CYS A 54 -23.89 3.91 39.65
N ASN A 55 -22.78 4.60 39.93
CA ASN A 55 -22.74 5.87 40.64
C ASN A 55 -22.64 7.08 39.70
N GLY A 56 -22.51 6.85 38.38
CA GLY A 56 -22.37 7.89 37.36
C GLY A 56 -20.92 8.29 37.06
N GLU A 57 -19.92 7.56 37.54
CA GLU A 57 -18.51 7.77 37.18
C GLU A 57 -18.21 7.18 35.79
N VAL A 58 -17.47 7.93 34.97
CA VAL A 58 -17.12 7.51 33.61
C VAL A 58 -16.05 6.42 33.64
N LEU A 59 -16.35 5.26 33.07
CA LEU A 59 -15.41 4.14 32.90
C LEU A 59 -14.79 4.10 31.50
N THR A 60 -15.51 4.59 30.49
CA THR A 60 -15.02 4.64 29.11
C THR A 60 -15.63 5.82 28.39
N TYR A 61 -14.78 6.63 27.76
CA TYR A 61 -15.16 7.80 26.98
C TYR A 61 -14.49 7.79 25.60
N ASN A 62 -14.91 8.70 24.73
CA ASN A 62 -14.27 8.90 23.43
C ASN A 62 -13.24 10.01 23.55
N GLU A 63 -12.04 9.74 23.04
CA GLU A 63 -10.95 10.71 22.94
C GLU A 63 -10.68 11.01 21.47
N LEU A 64 -10.35 12.27 21.17
CA LEU A 64 -9.87 12.63 19.84
C LEU A 64 -8.43 12.14 19.69
N VAL A 65 -8.20 11.26 18.73
CA VAL A 65 -6.86 10.76 18.41
C VAL A 65 -6.53 11.05 16.95
N TYR A 66 -5.33 11.56 16.70
CA TYR A 66 -4.84 11.74 15.34
C TYR A 66 -4.24 10.42 14.84
N THR A 67 -4.68 9.98 13.66
CA THR A 67 -4.18 8.76 13.01
C THR A 67 -3.53 9.13 11.69
N LEU A 68 -2.25 8.82 11.56
CA LEU A 68 -1.52 9.05 10.32
C LEU A 68 -1.74 7.86 9.38
N THR A 69 -2.23 8.16 8.19
CA THR A 69 -2.48 7.15 7.15
C THR A 69 -1.74 7.46 5.86
N MET A 70 -1.38 6.41 5.11
CA MET A 70 -0.75 6.54 3.80
C MET A 70 -1.55 5.82 2.73
N VAL A 71 -1.72 6.49 1.60
CA VAL A 71 -2.28 5.95 0.36
C VAL A 71 -1.29 6.25 -0.76
N VAL A 72 -1.07 5.32 -1.68
CA VAL A 72 -0.27 5.56 -2.87
C VAL A 72 -1.20 5.80 -4.05
N GLU A 73 -1.43 7.08 -4.35
CA GLU A 73 -2.22 7.51 -5.49
C GLU A 73 -1.35 8.18 -6.57
N GLY A 74 -1.88 8.25 -7.79
CA GLY A 74 -1.23 8.92 -8.91
C GLY A 74 -0.59 8.01 -9.94
N THR A 75 -0.43 8.56 -11.15
CA THR A 75 0.26 7.96 -12.27
C THR A 75 1.66 8.58 -12.36
N TYR A 76 2.68 7.73 -12.23
CA TYR A 76 4.07 8.16 -12.39
C TYR A 76 4.53 7.82 -13.81
N ALA A 77 5.22 8.75 -14.48
CA ALA A 77 5.76 8.52 -15.82
C ALA A 77 6.82 7.41 -15.85
N LEU A 78 7.54 7.20 -14.74
CA LEU A 78 8.59 6.20 -14.60
C LEU A 78 8.46 5.47 -13.26
N GLU A 79 8.48 4.14 -13.29
CA GLU A 79 8.49 3.31 -12.07
C GLU A 79 9.66 3.66 -11.16
N ARG A 80 10.82 4.02 -11.72
CA ARG A 80 11.99 4.43 -10.95
C ARG A 80 11.71 5.62 -10.04
N LYS A 81 11.12 6.69 -10.60
CA LYS A 81 10.71 7.89 -9.86
C LYS A 81 9.63 7.57 -8.83
N ARG A 82 8.70 6.66 -9.18
CA ARG A 82 7.69 6.16 -8.26
C ARG A 82 8.31 5.50 -7.03
N GLN A 83 9.31 4.63 -7.21
CA GLN A 83 9.95 3.96 -6.07
C GLN A 83 10.69 4.96 -5.16
N LEU A 84 11.42 5.92 -5.75
CA LEU A 84 12.09 7.00 -5.02
C LEU A 84 11.10 7.85 -4.22
N ALA A 85 10.01 8.29 -4.85
CA ALA A 85 8.98 9.10 -4.20
C ALA A 85 8.36 8.39 -2.99
N ILE A 86 7.98 7.13 -3.15
CA ILE A 86 7.35 6.37 -2.06
C ILE A 86 8.35 6.13 -0.92
N ASN A 87 9.58 5.72 -1.24
CA ASN A 87 10.60 5.49 -0.21
C ASN A 87 10.97 6.79 0.52
N SER A 88 11.03 7.91 -0.20
CA SER A 88 11.28 9.25 0.36
C SER A 88 10.22 9.64 1.38
N VAL A 89 8.94 9.58 1.00
CA VAL A 89 7.84 9.90 1.92
C VAL A 89 7.88 9.01 3.16
N ILE A 90 8.09 7.70 2.98
CA ILE A 90 8.18 6.77 4.11
C ILE A 90 9.36 7.15 5.01
N TYR A 91 10.55 7.39 4.44
CA TYR A 91 11.76 7.71 5.19
C TYR A 91 11.60 8.98 6.03
N HIS A 92 11.12 10.08 5.44
CA HIS A 92 10.97 11.35 6.14
C HIS A 92 9.88 11.30 7.22
N VAL A 93 8.72 10.70 6.90
CA VAL A 93 7.62 10.57 7.85
C VAL A 93 8.00 9.66 9.01
N THR A 94 8.64 8.53 8.75
CA THR A 94 9.06 7.60 9.83
C THR A 94 10.20 8.16 10.66
N GLY A 95 11.14 8.88 10.04
CA GLY A 95 12.15 9.66 10.75
C GLY A 95 11.49 10.65 11.72
N LYS A 96 10.49 11.40 11.26
CA LYS A 96 9.78 12.36 12.09
C LYS A 96 8.97 11.74 13.23
N LEU A 97 8.31 10.62 12.97
CA LEU A 97 7.62 9.85 14.00
C LEU A 97 8.60 9.40 15.09
N ASN A 98 9.75 8.86 14.70
CA ASN A 98 10.79 8.43 15.66
C ASN A 98 11.37 9.60 16.47
N GLU A 99 11.63 10.75 15.83
CA GLU A 99 12.08 11.98 16.52
C GLU A 99 11.10 12.43 17.61
N ASN A 100 9.81 12.32 17.32
CA ASN A 100 8.74 12.73 18.23
C ASN A 100 8.34 11.63 19.23
N GLY A 101 8.94 10.44 19.15
CA GLY A 101 8.62 9.31 20.02
C GLY A 101 7.28 8.63 19.71
N ASP A 102 6.72 8.88 18.52
CA ASP A 102 5.46 8.27 18.08
C ASP A 102 5.67 6.82 17.65
N GLN A 103 4.73 5.94 18.01
CA GLN A 103 4.83 4.52 17.67
C GLN A 103 4.44 4.26 16.21
N ILE A 104 5.40 3.76 15.44
CA ILE A 104 5.18 3.33 14.05
C ILE A 104 4.48 1.97 14.02
N ASN A 105 3.37 1.90 13.31
CA ASN A 105 2.69 0.66 13.00
C ASN A 105 3.42 -0.07 11.87
N ASN A 106 4.04 -1.20 12.20
CA ASN A 106 4.70 -2.09 11.24
C ASN A 106 4.17 -3.52 11.41
N GLU A 107 3.45 -4.01 10.40
CA GLU A 107 2.85 -5.35 10.42
C GLU A 107 3.77 -6.46 9.89
N LEU A 108 4.99 -6.12 9.48
CA LEU A 108 5.97 -7.10 9.01
C LEU A 108 6.31 -8.08 10.13
N LYS A 109 6.28 -9.38 9.82
CA LYS A 109 6.57 -10.44 10.81
C LYS A 109 8.07 -10.69 11.00
N ILE A 110 8.86 -9.61 11.01
CA ILE A 110 10.30 -9.60 11.14
C ILE A 110 10.69 -8.47 12.09
N GLU A 111 11.62 -8.73 13.00
CA GLU A 111 12.19 -7.75 13.92
C GLU A 111 13.72 -7.84 13.96
N THR A 112 14.37 -6.83 14.54
CA THR A 112 15.81 -6.84 14.81
C THR A 112 16.09 -7.65 16.08
N GLY A 113 16.87 -8.73 15.97
CA GLY A 113 17.30 -9.56 17.09
C GLY A 113 18.58 -9.07 17.78
N ALA A 114 18.98 -9.75 18.85
CA ALA A 114 20.00 -9.32 19.83
C ALA A 114 21.46 -9.15 19.31
N GLU A 115 21.73 -9.34 18.02
CA GLU A 115 23.08 -9.22 17.43
C GLU A 115 23.06 -8.50 16.06
N GLY A 116 22.02 -7.71 15.79
CA GLY A 116 21.87 -7.02 14.51
C GLY A 116 21.45 -7.94 13.35
N ASN A 117 20.98 -9.15 13.65
CA ASN A 117 20.36 -10.04 12.67
C ASN A 117 18.84 -9.84 12.66
N TYR A 118 18.20 -10.00 11.51
CA TYR A 118 16.75 -10.07 11.43
C TYR A 118 16.25 -11.44 11.86
N VAL A 119 15.16 -11.46 12.61
CA VAL A 119 14.50 -12.69 13.09
C VAL A 119 13.01 -12.63 12.80
N TYR A 120 12.41 -13.80 12.53
CA TYR A 120 10.95 -13.87 12.35
C TYR A 120 10.26 -13.81 13.72
N THR A 121 9.22 -12.99 13.82
CA THR A 121 8.41 -12.87 15.05
C THR A 121 7.37 -13.99 15.18
N VAL A 122 7.12 -14.73 14.09
CA VAL A 122 6.12 -15.81 14.02
C VAL A 122 6.77 -17.11 13.55
N THR A 123 6.16 -18.24 13.91
CA THR A 123 6.66 -19.58 13.57
C THR A 123 5.56 -20.47 12.97
N GLY A 124 5.94 -21.66 12.48
CA GLY A 124 4.99 -22.68 12.03
C GLY A 124 4.12 -22.25 10.83
N LYS A 125 2.80 -22.44 10.96
CA LYS A 125 1.83 -22.16 9.88
C LYS A 125 1.73 -20.68 9.54
N GLU A 126 1.86 -19.81 10.53
CA GLU A 126 1.80 -18.35 10.32
C GLU A 126 3.00 -17.86 9.52
N LEU A 127 4.20 -18.36 9.83
CA LEU A 127 5.40 -18.07 9.06
C LEU A 127 5.27 -18.54 7.61
N ALA A 128 4.73 -19.75 7.41
CA ALA A 128 4.48 -20.27 6.07
C ALA A 128 3.47 -19.40 5.29
N ARG A 129 2.43 -18.89 5.97
CA ARG A 129 1.46 -17.98 5.37
C ARG A 129 2.08 -16.63 5.00
N PHE A 130 2.81 -16.02 5.92
CA PHE A 130 3.52 -14.77 5.71
C PHE A 130 4.46 -14.83 4.49
N LYS A 131 5.28 -15.89 4.40
CA LYS A 131 6.14 -16.12 3.23
C LYS A 131 5.32 -16.29 1.95
N ALA A 132 4.23 -17.05 2.00
CA ALA A 132 3.35 -17.24 0.85
C ALA A 132 2.76 -15.92 0.35
N ASP A 133 2.35 -15.03 1.25
CA ASP A 133 1.81 -13.71 0.91
C ASP A 133 2.86 -12.84 0.19
N ILE A 134 4.11 -12.83 0.66
CA ILE A 134 5.22 -12.11 0.00
C ILE A 134 5.50 -12.65 -1.42
N PHE A 135 5.43 -13.97 -1.60
CA PHE A 135 5.68 -14.62 -2.88
C PHE A 135 4.42 -14.74 -3.77
N GLY A 136 3.27 -14.23 -3.33
CA GLY A 136 2.01 -14.29 -4.07
C GLY A 136 1.48 -15.70 -4.28
N LYS A 137 1.70 -16.61 -3.33
CA LYS A 137 1.21 -18.00 -3.38
C LYS A 137 -0.08 -18.12 -2.61
N ALA A 138 -1.16 -18.56 -3.28
CA ALA A 138 -2.45 -18.77 -2.65
C ALA A 138 -2.37 -19.83 -1.53
N ASN A 139 -1.65 -20.93 -1.80
CA ASN A 139 -1.39 -21.98 -0.83
C ASN A 139 0.10 -21.98 -0.43
N PRO A 140 0.44 -21.96 0.88
CA PRO A 140 1.83 -22.08 1.34
C PRO A 140 2.57 -23.33 0.83
N LYS A 141 1.84 -24.39 0.46
CA LYS A 141 2.44 -25.61 -0.11
C LYS A 141 3.02 -25.42 -1.52
N ASP A 142 2.61 -24.37 -2.24
CA ASP A 142 3.04 -24.09 -3.62
C ASP A 142 4.36 -23.30 -3.67
N MET A 143 4.92 -22.94 -2.50
CA MET A 143 6.24 -22.31 -2.41
C MET A 143 7.34 -23.28 -2.78
N THR A 144 8.40 -22.79 -3.42
CA THR A 144 9.62 -23.57 -3.66
C THR A 144 10.34 -23.87 -2.34
N SER A 145 11.24 -24.86 -2.33
CA SER A 145 12.05 -25.19 -1.15
C SER A 145 12.87 -23.99 -0.67
N GLU A 146 13.41 -23.20 -1.60
CA GLU A 146 14.14 -21.95 -1.30
C GLU A 146 13.24 -20.93 -0.62
N GLN A 147 12.03 -20.70 -1.14
CA GLN A 147 11.07 -19.76 -0.55
C GLN A 147 10.65 -20.17 0.86
N ARG A 148 10.47 -21.47 1.11
CA ARG A 148 10.10 -22.00 2.42
C ARG A 148 11.22 -21.83 3.44
N ASN A 149 12.45 -22.12 3.04
CA ASN A 149 13.61 -22.15 3.93
C ASN A 149 14.35 -20.81 4.03
N MET A 150 13.93 -19.79 3.26
CA MET A 150 14.49 -18.44 3.31
C MET A 150 14.53 -17.90 4.75
N SER A 151 15.69 -17.42 5.17
CA SER A 151 15.91 -16.78 6.47
C SER A 151 15.31 -15.37 6.50
N ALA A 152 15.14 -14.79 7.69
CA ALA A 152 14.65 -13.41 7.82
C ALA A 152 15.62 -12.40 7.19
N ASN A 153 16.93 -12.61 7.30
CA ASN A 153 17.95 -11.79 6.64
C ASN A 153 17.82 -11.83 5.10
N GLU A 154 17.72 -13.02 4.52
CA GLU A 154 17.52 -13.17 3.08
C GLU A 154 16.19 -12.58 2.62
N MET A 155 15.14 -12.70 3.43
CA MET A 155 13.84 -12.12 3.14
C MET A 155 13.90 -10.59 3.10
N ILE A 156 14.55 -9.94 4.07
CA ILE A 156 14.74 -8.49 4.04
C ILE A 156 15.55 -8.07 2.83
N ASN A 157 16.64 -8.76 2.51
CA ASN A 157 17.44 -8.47 1.31
C ASN A 157 16.65 -8.65 0.01
N PHE A 158 15.79 -9.66 -0.06
CA PHE A 158 14.90 -9.89 -1.19
C PHE A 158 13.87 -8.76 -1.35
N LEU A 159 13.27 -8.30 -0.24
CA LEU A 159 12.29 -7.23 -0.24
C LEU A 159 12.90 -5.86 -0.52
N SER A 160 14.07 -5.56 0.05
CA SER A 160 14.79 -4.30 -0.15
C SER A 160 15.43 -4.17 -1.53
N GLY A 161 15.67 -5.31 -2.20
CA GLY A 161 16.31 -5.37 -3.50
C GLY A 161 15.59 -4.64 -4.63
N ASN A 162 16.34 -4.38 -5.70
CA ASN A 162 15.94 -3.51 -6.83
C ASN A 162 14.72 -3.97 -7.62
N ARG A 163 14.30 -5.23 -7.44
CA ARG A 163 13.14 -5.83 -8.11
C ARG A 163 11.85 -5.75 -7.29
N LYS A 164 11.94 -5.40 -6.00
CA LYS A 164 10.81 -5.33 -5.07
C LYS A 164 10.62 -3.89 -4.60
N PHE A 165 11.09 -3.54 -3.40
CA PHE A 165 10.88 -2.20 -2.84
C PHE A 165 11.98 -1.21 -3.18
N ALA A 166 13.04 -1.66 -3.86
CA ALA A 166 13.98 -0.79 -4.55
C ALA A 166 14.58 0.28 -3.63
N LEU A 167 15.18 -0.12 -2.50
CA LEU A 167 15.79 0.83 -1.55
C LEU A 167 17.08 1.44 -2.09
N TYR A 168 17.87 0.66 -2.84
CA TYR A 168 19.21 1.06 -3.34
C TYR A 168 19.26 1.27 -4.85
N GLY A 169 18.22 0.88 -5.57
CA GLY A 169 18.12 1.01 -7.02
C GLY A 169 16.84 0.40 -7.58
N ALA A 170 16.55 0.66 -8.85
CA ALA A 170 15.38 0.11 -9.52
C ALA A 170 15.79 -0.68 -10.78
N GLY A 171 15.31 -1.92 -10.89
CA GLY A 171 15.63 -2.79 -12.02
C GLY A 171 17.09 -3.25 -12.00
N LYS A 172 17.89 -2.82 -13.00
CA LYS A 172 19.29 -3.22 -13.16
C LYS A 172 20.30 -2.19 -12.65
N SER A 173 19.88 -0.96 -12.34
CA SER A 173 20.77 0.13 -11.96
C SER A 173 20.50 0.64 -10.55
N LEU A 174 21.59 0.96 -9.83
CA LEU A 174 21.57 1.66 -8.54
C LEU A 174 21.11 3.11 -8.72
N TYR A 175 20.66 3.74 -7.65
CA TYR A 175 20.36 5.18 -7.62
C TYR A 175 21.64 6.01 -7.73
N SER A 176 21.57 7.11 -8.49
CA SER A 176 22.65 8.09 -8.53
C SER A 176 22.58 9.01 -7.30
N GLU A 177 23.70 9.70 -7.00
CA GLU A 177 23.74 10.60 -5.84
C GLU A 177 22.82 11.81 -6.04
N GLU A 178 22.65 12.27 -7.28
CA GLU A 178 21.73 13.35 -7.62
C GLU A 178 20.27 12.95 -7.38
N GLU A 179 19.90 11.72 -7.75
CA GLU A 179 18.55 11.18 -7.49
C GLU A 179 18.30 11.03 -5.98
N LEU A 180 19.28 10.55 -5.22
CA LEU A 180 19.13 10.42 -3.78
C LEU A 180 18.99 11.80 -3.11
N GLN A 181 19.77 12.79 -3.55
CA GLN A 181 19.70 14.15 -3.05
C GLN A 181 18.37 14.83 -3.40
N GLU A 182 17.86 14.66 -4.62
CA GLU A 182 16.56 15.20 -5.06
C GLU A 182 15.42 14.73 -4.15
N TYR A 183 15.47 13.48 -3.69
CA TYR A 183 14.44 12.86 -2.84
C TYR A 183 14.79 12.88 -1.34
N GLY A 184 15.92 13.47 -0.95
CA GLY A 184 16.38 13.51 0.44
C GLY A 184 16.60 12.13 1.06
N LEU A 185 17.05 11.15 0.28
CA LEU A 185 17.30 9.78 0.71
C LEU A 185 18.79 9.56 0.99
N PRO A 186 19.14 8.79 2.04
CA PRO A 186 20.53 8.44 2.29
C PRO A 186 21.02 7.34 1.33
N LYS A 187 22.33 7.24 1.17
CA LYS A 187 22.99 6.17 0.39
C LYS A 187 22.90 4.82 1.08
N GLU A 188 22.99 4.83 2.40
CA GLU A 188 22.89 3.66 3.26
C GLU A 188 21.88 3.93 4.37
N TYR A 189 21.12 2.90 4.71
CA TYR A 189 20.11 2.94 5.76
C TYR A 189 20.58 2.09 6.94
N THR A 190 20.23 2.50 8.15
CA THR A 190 20.31 1.65 9.34
C THR A 190 19.39 0.44 9.19
N ARG A 191 19.60 -0.61 9.98
CA ARG A 191 18.79 -1.84 9.89
C ARG A 191 17.35 -1.56 10.29
N GLU A 192 17.16 -0.72 11.29
CA GLU A 192 15.87 -0.28 11.79
C GLU A 192 15.10 0.51 10.72
N GLU A 193 15.77 1.39 9.99
CA GLU A 193 15.19 2.11 8.85
C GLU A 193 14.81 1.16 7.72
N VAL A 194 15.70 0.21 7.34
CA VAL A 194 15.39 -0.80 6.31
C VAL A 194 14.14 -1.58 6.72
N LEU A 195 14.09 -2.06 7.97
CA LEU A 195 12.97 -2.84 8.48
C LEU A 195 11.66 -2.04 8.46
N THR A 196 11.73 -0.77 8.86
CA THR A 196 10.58 0.14 8.89
C THR A 196 10.07 0.42 7.49
N ILE A 197 10.95 0.80 6.56
CA ILE A 197 10.59 1.09 5.16
C ILE A 197 10.02 -0.16 4.50
N VAL A 198 10.70 -1.31 4.63
CA VAL A 198 10.26 -2.59 4.06
C VAL A 198 8.91 -3.01 4.64
N GLY A 199 8.68 -2.79 5.92
CA GLY A 199 7.43 -3.14 6.57
C GLY A 199 6.23 -2.32 6.10
N ILE A 200 6.39 -1.00 6.01
CA ILE A 200 5.36 -0.12 5.45
C ILE A 200 5.11 -0.45 3.97
N ARG A 201 6.18 -0.70 3.20
CA ARG A 201 6.07 -1.13 1.80
C ARG A 201 5.36 -2.48 1.66
N TYR A 202 5.60 -3.40 2.58
CA TYR A 202 4.88 -4.67 2.64
C TYR A 202 3.39 -4.44 2.87
N MET A 203 3.00 -3.61 3.86
CA MET A 203 1.60 -3.26 4.12
C MET A 203 0.92 -2.64 2.88
N LEU A 204 1.61 -1.71 2.20
CA LEU A 204 1.15 -1.14 0.93
C LEU A 204 0.98 -2.22 -0.17
N SER A 205 1.89 -3.19 -0.22
CA SER A 205 1.86 -4.26 -1.22
C SER A 205 0.70 -5.23 -1.00
N VAL A 206 0.37 -5.54 0.26
CA VAL A 206 -0.78 -6.38 0.63
C VAL A 206 -2.09 -5.71 0.21
N ASN A 207 -2.18 -4.38 0.35
CA ASN A 207 -3.35 -3.60 -0.07
C ASN A 207 -3.32 -3.17 -1.54
N SER A 208 -2.40 -3.70 -2.35
CA SER A 208 -2.21 -3.26 -3.75
C SER A 208 -3.41 -3.48 -4.67
N TYR A 209 -4.33 -4.40 -4.35
CA TYR A 209 -5.59 -4.58 -5.08
C TYR A 209 -6.61 -3.47 -4.80
N LYS A 210 -6.57 -2.89 -3.60
CA LYS A 210 -7.40 -1.75 -3.17
C LYS A 210 -6.51 -0.57 -2.82
N LYS A 211 -5.77 -0.05 -3.81
CA LYS A 211 -4.78 1.03 -3.62
C LYS A 211 -5.32 2.28 -2.93
N TYR A 212 -6.63 2.49 -2.97
CA TYR A 212 -7.34 3.60 -2.34
C TYR A 212 -7.64 3.39 -0.86
N VAL A 213 -7.45 2.16 -0.34
CA VAL A 213 -7.63 1.87 1.07
C VAL A 213 -6.35 2.29 1.79
N PRO A 214 -6.42 3.27 2.70
CA PRO A 214 -5.24 3.72 3.44
C PRO A 214 -4.68 2.60 4.32
N ILE A 215 -3.36 2.57 4.42
CA ILE A 215 -2.68 1.89 5.53
C ILE A 215 -2.52 2.87 6.68
N THR A 216 -2.59 2.36 7.91
CA THR A 216 -2.30 3.16 9.11
C THR A 216 -0.81 3.10 9.40
N LEU A 217 -0.13 4.25 9.40
CA LEU A 217 1.29 4.36 9.74
C LEU A 217 1.53 4.53 11.24
N ALA A 218 0.66 5.27 11.93
CA ALA A 218 0.73 5.49 13.37
C ALA A 218 -0.64 5.93 13.90
N ARG A 219 -0.94 5.60 15.15
CA ARG A 219 -2.16 6.01 15.85
C ARG A 219 -1.79 6.84 17.06
N ASN A 220 -2.65 7.79 17.41
CA ASN A 220 -2.43 8.72 18.51
C ASN A 220 -1.09 9.45 18.39
N VAL A 221 -0.86 10.03 17.21
CA VAL A 221 0.39 10.77 16.93
C VAL A 221 0.41 12.10 17.66
N SER A 222 1.59 12.53 18.06
CA SER A 222 1.83 13.82 18.71
C SER A 222 1.41 15.03 17.86
N ASP A 223 1.03 16.12 18.52
CA ASP A 223 0.68 17.39 17.84
C ASP A 223 1.83 17.91 16.95
N ASN A 224 3.09 17.65 17.33
CA ASN A 224 4.26 17.97 16.52
C ASN A 224 4.30 17.21 15.19
N THR A 225 3.91 15.93 15.20
CA THR A 225 3.77 15.12 13.98
C THR A 225 2.61 15.60 13.13
N VAL A 226 1.48 15.95 13.76
CA VAL A 226 0.32 16.52 13.05
C VAL A 226 0.70 17.81 12.33
N ALA A 227 1.38 18.72 13.02
CA ALA A 227 1.86 19.97 12.44
C ALA A 227 2.83 19.74 11.29
N TYR A 228 3.71 18.74 11.37
CA TYR A 228 4.63 18.40 10.28
C TYR A 228 3.91 17.92 9.01
N VAL A 229 2.83 17.14 9.15
CA VAL A 229 2.13 16.54 8.00
C VAL A 229 1.14 17.52 7.34
N LEU A 230 0.59 18.47 8.09
CA LEU A 230 -0.43 19.40 7.61
C LEU A 230 0.12 20.68 6.94
N VAL A 231 1.44 20.91 7.00
CA VAL A 231 2.13 22.08 6.44
C VAL A 231 2.66 21.78 5.04
#